data_AF-A0A942HYT1-F1
#
_entry.id   AF-A0A942HYT1-F1
#
_cell.length_a   1.000
_cell.length_b   1.000
_cell.length_c   1.000
_cell.angle_alpha   90.00
_cell.angle_beta   90.00
_cell.angle_gamma   90.00
#
_symmetry.space_group_name_H-M   'P 1'
#
loop_
_entity.id
_entity.type
_entity.pdbx_description
1 polymer ?
#
loop_
_entity_poly.entity_id
_entity_poly.type
_entity_poly.pdbx_seq_one_letter_code
_entity_poly.pdbx_strand_id
1 'polypeptide(L)'
;MNNINEKVDAFLESNYPNATTTIYRDLSLNFKKVLEDSPLEPQERFMNLLSIAVALENKEMVALAKSVLTELGTATEVIQEAAEIAGIMGMNNVYYKFKSFLPPEVAAADYTRAGLRMNSLGKPISGKKDFEMMALSVSIVNACPVCVASHEKAVRSHDVSADKVHDLARLAAVAKGLTSLKKAMTL
;
A
#
# COMPACT_ATOMS: atom_id res chain seq x y z
N MET A 1 -16.49 1.56 15.51
CA MET A 1 -15.03 1.42 15.74
C MET A 1 -14.68 0.09 16.41
N ASN A 2 -15.43 -0.41 17.41
CA ASN A 2 -15.14 -1.71 18.07
C ASN A 2 -14.91 -2.90 17.11
N ASN A 3 -15.58 -2.94 15.96
CA ASN A 3 -15.47 -4.03 14.99
C ASN A 3 -14.12 -4.06 14.21
N ILE A 4 -13.45 -2.92 13.98
CA ILE A 4 -12.21 -2.93 13.18
C ILE A 4 -11.06 -3.60 13.94
N ASN A 5 -10.88 -3.25 15.21
CA ASN A 5 -9.81 -3.81 16.05
C ASN A 5 -10.02 -5.32 16.24
N GLU A 6 -11.26 -5.73 16.51
CA GLU A 6 -11.64 -7.15 16.61
C GLU A 6 -11.31 -7.94 15.32
N LYS A 7 -11.54 -7.35 14.14
CA LYS A 7 -11.15 -7.98 12.87
C LYS A 7 -9.64 -8.07 12.67
N VAL A 8 -8.89 -7.04 13.08
CA VAL A 8 -7.42 -7.07 13.00
C VAL A 8 -6.87 -8.14 13.93
N ASP A 9 -7.42 -8.25 15.14
CA ASP A 9 -7.06 -9.28 16.11
C ASP A 9 -7.41 -10.67 15.59
N ALA A 10 -8.65 -10.88 15.12
CA ALA A 10 -9.08 -12.14 14.51
C ALA A 10 -8.21 -12.52 13.29
N PHE A 11 -7.80 -11.54 12.48
CA PHE A 11 -6.87 -11.75 11.38
C PHE A 11 -5.51 -12.25 11.89
N LEU A 12 -4.92 -11.59 12.89
CA LEU A 12 -3.62 -11.97 13.45
C LEU A 12 -3.68 -13.37 14.08
N GLU A 13 -4.69 -13.65 14.89
CA GLU A 13 -4.90 -14.94 15.55
C GLU A 13 -5.07 -16.08 14.54
N SER A 14 -5.88 -15.88 13.50
CA SER A 14 -6.15 -16.91 12.49
C SER A 14 -4.95 -17.17 11.57
N ASN A 15 -4.17 -16.12 11.27
CA ASN A 15 -3.09 -16.21 10.29
C ASN A 15 -1.72 -16.51 10.90
N TYR A 16 -1.53 -16.27 12.19
CA TYR A 16 -0.27 -16.53 12.89
C TYR A 16 -0.54 -17.34 14.17
N PRO A 17 -1.19 -18.53 14.06
CA PRO A 17 -1.59 -19.30 15.22
C PRO A 17 -0.36 -19.71 16.03
N ASN A 18 -0.45 -19.54 17.36
CA ASN A 18 0.62 -19.87 18.32
C ASN A 18 1.94 -19.12 18.09
N ALA A 19 1.97 -18.06 17.26
CA ALA A 19 3.16 -17.26 17.07
C ALA A 19 3.47 -16.46 18.35
N THR A 20 4.62 -16.75 18.97
CA THR A 20 5.03 -16.16 20.25
C THR A 20 6.43 -15.57 20.22
N THR A 21 7.09 -15.58 19.06
CA THR A 21 8.44 -15.04 18.90
C THR A 21 8.45 -13.53 19.11
N THR A 22 9.59 -12.98 19.53
CA THR A 22 9.77 -11.52 19.64
C THR A 22 9.51 -10.82 18.30
N ILE A 23 9.96 -11.41 17.18
CA ILE A 23 9.72 -10.88 15.83
C ILE A 23 8.22 -10.78 15.53
N TYR A 24 7.44 -11.81 15.82
CA TYR A 24 6.00 -11.76 15.64
C TYR A 24 5.35 -10.69 16.51
N ARG A 25 5.74 -10.59 17.79
CA ARG A 25 5.22 -9.57 18.71
C ARG A 25 5.49 -8.16 18.19
N ASP A 26 6.71 -7.88 17.73
CA ASP A 26 7.05 -6.57 17.17
C ASP A 26 6.20 -6.24 15.94
N LEU A 27 6.06 -7.19 15.00
CA LEU A 27 5.29 -6.97 13.77
C LEU A 27 3.80 -6.83 14.04
N SER A 28 3.21 -7.70 14.88
CA SER A 28 1.78 -7.67 15.21
C SER A 28 1.39 -6.42 15.97
N LEU A 29 2.17 -6.01 16.98
CA LEU A 29 1.91 -4.78 17.74
C LEU A 29 2.03 -3.52 16.86
N ASN A 30 3.04 -3.48 15.97
CA ASN A 30 3.15 -2.38 15.02
C ASN A 30 1.99 -2.35 14.01
N PHE A 31 1.54 -3.51 13.53
CA PHE A 31 0.43 -3.63 12.58
C PHE A 31 -0.88 -3.14 13.20
N LYS A 32 -1.18 -3.58 14.44
CA LYS A 32 -2.30 -3.06 15.22
C LYS A 32 -2.20 -1.55 15.37
N LYS A 33 -1.05 -1.06 15.84
CA LYS A 33 -0.87 0.38 16.07
C LYS A 33 -1.16 1.22 14.82
N VAL A 34 -0.60 0.88 13.66
CA VAL A 34 -0.85 1.66 12.42
C VAL A 34 -2.27 1.51 11.87
N LEU A 35 -2.99 0.45 12.26
CA LEU A 35 -4.39 0.24 11.87
C LEU A 35 -5.40 0.76 12.89
N GLU A 36 -4.98 1.11 14.11
CA GLU A 36 -5.86 1.58 15.19
C GLU A 36 -5.60 3.05 15.53
N ASP A 37 -4.35 3.41 15.79
CA ASP A 37 -3.85 4.73 16.22
C ASP A 37 -3.06 5.39 15.07
N SER A 38 -3.80 5.99 14.14
CA SER A 38 -3.26 6.58 12.92
C SER A 38 -3.93 7.92 12.60
N PRO A 39 -3.19 8.90 12.04
CA PRO A 39 -3.78 10.10 11.47
C PRO A 39 -4.60 9.81 10.20
N LEU A 40 -4.47 8.63 9.59
CA LEU A 40 -5.26 8.22 8.42
C LEU A 40 -6.67 7.82 8.84
N GLU A 41 -7.66 8.27 8.08
CA GLU A 41 -9.04 7.84 8.27
C GLU A 41 -9.17 6.31 8.05
N PRO A 42 -10.16 5.63 8.67
CA PRO A 42 -10.34 4.19 8.49
C PRO A 42 -10.38 3.76 7.01
N GLN A 43 -11.11 4.48 6.17
CA GLN A 43 -11.17 4.18 4.74
C GLN A 43 -9.80 4.36 4.06
N GLU A 44 -9.07 5.44 4.37
CA GLU A 44 -7.72 5.68 3.84
C GLU A 44 -6.76 4.54 4.22
N ARG A 45 -6.76 4.12 5.49
CA ARG A 45 -5.94 2.99 5.99
C ARG A 45 -6.19 1.71 5.21
N PHE A 46 -7.45 1.30 5.09
CA PHE A 46 -7.78 0.02 4.51
C PHE A 46 -7.73 0.01 2.98
N MET A 47 -7.93 1.14 2.30
CA MET A 47 -7.65 1.27 0.87
C MET A 47 -6.15 1.08 0.58
N ASN A 48 -5.29 1.74 1.36
CA ASN A 48 -3.84 1.57 1.23
C ASN A 48 -3.39 0.15 1.59
N LEU A 49 -3.94 -0.44 2.67
CA LEU A 49 -3.68 -1.83 3.04
C LEU A 49 -4.07 -2.79 1.92
N LEU A 50 -5.21 -2.56 1.25
CA LEU A 50 -5.65 -3.38 0.12
C LEU A 50 -4.66 -3.31 -1.04
N SER A 51 -4.25 -2.11 -1.47
CA SER A 51 -3.27 -1.94 -2.55
C SER A 51 -1.93 -2.60 -2.21
N ILE A 52 -1.45 -2.41 -0.97
CA ILE A 52 -0.23 -3.03 -0.46
C ILE A 52 -0.36 -4.56 -0.47
N ALA A 53 -1.46 -5.10 0.06
CA ALA A 53 -1.67 -6.54 0.17
C ALA A 53 -1.72 -7.24 -1.19
N VAL A 54 -2.35 -6.61 -2.19
CA VAL A 54 -2.33 -7.12 -3.58
C VAL A 54 -0.92 -7.10 -4.15
N ALA A 55 -0.17 -6.00 -3.99
CA ALA A 55 1.22 -5.90 -4.45
C ALA A 55 2.16 -6.91 -3.76
N LEU A 56 1.82 -7.34 -2.55
CA LEU A 56 2.54 -8.35 -1.77
C LEU A 56 2.07 -9.79 -2.01
N GLU A 57 1.01 -9.98 -2.80
CA GLU A 57 0.34 -11.26 -3.03
C GLU A 57 -0.19 -11.92 -1.74
N ASN A 58 -0.58 -11.11 -0.74
CA ASN A 58 -1.09 -11.58 0.56
C ASN A 58 -2.63 -11.65 0.55
N LYS A 59 -3.18 -12.84 0.28
CA LYS A 59 -4.63 -13.04 0.08
C LYS A 59 -5.44 -12.79 1.34
N GLU A 60 -4.91 -13.13 2.50
CA GLU A 60 -5.60 -12.99 3.78
C GLU A 60 -5.70 -11.53 4.20
N MET A 61 -4.64 -10.74 3.94
CA MET A 61 -4.67 -9.30 4.17
C MET A 61 -5.55 -8.57 3.15
N VAL A 62 -5.64 -9.06 1.91
CA VAL A 62 -6.65 -8.60 0.92
C VAL A 62 -8.07 -8.84 1.45
N ALA A 63 -8.35 -10.03 1.99
CA ALA A 63 -9.66 -10.38 2.53
C ALA A 63 -10.04 -9.49 3.73
N LEU A 64 -9.10 -9.28 4.66
CA LEU A 64 -9.28 -8.34 5.78
C LEU A 64 -9.65 -6.94 5.28
N ALA A 65 -8.86 -6.40 4.35
CA ALA A 65 -9.07 -5.03 3.88
C ALA A 65 -10.40 -4.86 3.13
N LYS A 66 -10.76 -5.81 2.26
CA LYS A 66 -12.06 -5.78 1.57
C LYS A 66 -13.24 -5.88 2.54
N SER A 67 -13.15 -6.74 3.56
CA SER A 67 -14.21 -6.87 4.57
C SER A 67 -14.43 -5.57 5.32
N VAL A 68 -13.35 -4.91 5.78
CA VAL A 68 -13.46 -3.64 6.51
C VAL A 68 -13.99 -2.53 5.60
N LEU A 69 -13.48 -2.38 4.37
CA LEU A 69 -13.95 -1.35 3.45
C LEU A 69 -15.44 -1.49 3.09
N THR A 70 -15.91 -2.73 2.93
CA THR A 70 -17.33 -3.02 2.68
C THR A 70 -18.19 -2.57 3.86
N GLU A 71 -17.77 -2.86 5.09
CA GLU A 71 -18.51 -2.45 6.31
C GLU A 71 -18.47 -0.94 6.56
N LEU A 72 -17.40 -0.27 6.12
CA LEU A 72 -17.31 1.19 6.11
C LEU A 72 -18.22 1.83 5.04
N GLY A 73 -18.88 1.05 4.19
CA GLY A 73 -19.74 1.55 3.11
C GLY A 73 -18.95 2.13 1.93
N THR A 74 -17.69 1.74 1.76
CA THR A 74 -16.88 2.16 0.60
C THR A 74 -17.50 1.59 -0.67
N ALA A 75 -17.67 2.43 -1.70
CA ALA A 75 -18.25 2.01 -2.97
C ALA A 75 -17.44 0.85 -3.60
N THR A 76 -18.14 -0.12 -4.19
CA THR A 76 -17.52 -1.33 -4.77
C THR A 76 -16.47 -0.99 -5.82
N GLU A 77 -16.72 0.04 -6.64
CA GLU A 77 -15.80 0.50 -7.68
C GLU A 77 -14.53 1.12 -7.10
N VAL A 78 -14.63 1.77 -5.93
CA VAL A 78 -13.47 2.32 -5.19
C VAL A 78 -12.65 1.18 -4.57
N ILE A 79 -13.31 0.17 -4.00
CA ILE A 79 -12.62 -1.04 -3.50
C ILE A 79 -11.90 -1.77 -4.64
N GLN A 80 -12.55 -1.86 -5.80
CA GLN A 80 -11.97 -2.45 -7.01
C GLN A 80 -10.75 -1.66 -7.48
N GLU A 81 -10.86 -0.34 -7.62
CA GLU A 81 -9.73 0.52 -8.02
C GLU A 81 -8.56 0.40 -7.01
N ALA A 82 -8.84 0.40 -5.70
CA ALA A 82 -7.83 0.23 -4.67
C ALA A 82 -7.04 -1.08 -4.82
N ALA A 83 -7.70 -2.17 -5.21
CA ALA A 83 -7.02 -3.43 -5.53
C ALA A 83 -6.20 -3.35 -6.83
N GLU A 84 -6.72 -2.66 -7.86
CA GLU A 84 -6.10 -2.54 -9.18
C GLU A 84 -4.88 -1.61 -9.22
N ILE A 85 -4.72 -0.71 -8.24
CA ILE A 85 -3.55 0.18 -8.14
C ILE A 85 -2.24 -0.61 -8.14
N ALA A 86 -2.21 -1.81 -7.53
CA ALA A 86 -1.06 -2.69 -7.58
C ALA A 86 -0.64 -3.07 -9.01
N GLY A 87 -1.59 -3.20 -9.94
CA GLY A 87 -1.32 -3.50 -11.35
C GLY A 87 -0.67 -2.33 -12.09
N ILE A 88 -1.27 -1.15 -12.03
CA ILE A 88 -0.71 0.03 -12.73
C ILE A 88 0.60 0.49 -12.10
N MET A 89 0.74 0.41 -10.77
CA MET A 89 1.99 0.69 -10.09
C MET A 89 3.02 -0.39 -10.34
N GLY A 90 2.64 -1.67 -10.49
CA GLY A 90 3.56 -2.72 -10.92
C GLY A 90 4.22 -2.38 -12.26
N MET A 91 3.42 -1.95 -13.25
CA MET A 91 3.95 -1.49 -14.54
C MET A 91 4.85 -0.26 -14.39
N ASN A 92 4.36 0.79 -13.73
CA ASN A 92 5.07 2.07 -13.60
C ASN A 92 6.35 1.92 -12.78
N ASN A 93 6.28 1.26 -11.63
CA ASN A 93 7.41 1.08 -10.73
C ASN A 93 8.53 0.29 -11.40
N VAL A 94 8.23 -0.77 -12.15
CA VAL A 94 9.26 -1.52 -12.88
C VAL A 94 9.95 -0.63 -13.92
N TYR A 95 9.18 0.06 -14.77
CA TYR A 95 9.74 0.86 -15.85
C TYR A 95 10.55 2.07 -15.34
N TYR A 96 9.98 2.85 -14.42
CA TYR A 96 10.64 4.06 -13.94
C TYR A 96 11.81 3.74 -12.99
N LYS A 97 11.77 2.62 -12.26
CA LYS A 97 12.91 2.13 -11.48
C LYS A 97 14.07 1.71 -12.38
N PHE A 98 13.80 0.99 -13.48
CA PHE A 98 14.80 0.72 -14.51
C PHE A 98 15.47 2.01 -14.99
N LYS A 99 14.69 3.02 -15.37
CA LYS A 99 15.24 4.31 -15.82
C LYS A 99 16.12 4.96 -14.75
N SER A 100 15.76 4.83 -13.48
CA SER A 100 16.55 5.39 -12.37
C SER A 100 17.90 4.70 -12.12
N PHE A 101 18.11 3.50 -12.67
CA PHE A 101 19.39 2.79 -12.58
C PHE A 101 20.38 3.17 -13.68
N LEU A 102 19.94 3.92 -14.69
CA LEU A 102 20.79 4.37 -15.78
C LEU A 102 21.45 5.71 -15.42
N PRO A 103 22.62 6.03 -16.00
CA PRO A 103 23.14 7.39 -15.98
C PRO A 103 22.09 8.38 -16.49
N PRO A 104 21.89 9.54 -15.84
CA PRO A 104 20.86 10.50 -16.21
C PRO A 104 20.89 10.91 -17.69
N GLU A 105 22.08 11.07 -18.25
CA GLU A 105 22.31 11.41 -19.66
C GLU A 105 21.84 10.31 -20.62
N VAL A 106 22.06 9.04 -20.27
CA VAL A 106 21.59 7.88 -21.05
C VAL A 106 20.07 7.76 -20.95
N ALA A 107 19.52 7.86 -19.73
CA ALA A 107 18.08 7.82 -19.50
C ALA A 107 17.33 8.93 -20.25
N ALA A 108 17.96 10.10 -20.37
CA ALA A 108 17.41 11.26 -21.06
C ALA A 108 17.56 11.19 -22.59
N ALA A 109 18.65 10.63 -23.11
CA ALA A 109 18.90 10.54 -24.55
C ALA A 109 18.17 9.35 -25.21
N ASP A 110 18.31 8.15 -24.64
CA ASP A 110 17.93 6.91 -25.30
C ASP A 110 16.50 6.46 -24.93
N TYR A 111 16.02 6.86 -23.75
CA TYR A 111 14.75 6.41 -23.17
C TYR A 111 13.77 7.58 -22.94
N THR A 112 13.67 8.49 -23.90
CA THR A 112 12.87 9.73 -23.82
C THR A 112 11.37 9.49 -23.62
N ARG A 113 10.80 8.41 -24.16
CA ARG A 113 9.37 8.10 -24.08
C ARG A 113 9.15 6.69 -23.55
N ALA A 114 8.27 6.57 -22.56
CA ALA A 114 7.89 5.26 -22.01
C ALA A 114 7.07 4.42 -23.00
N GLY A 115 6.20 5.06 -23.80
CA GLY A 115 5.26 4.34 -24.66
C GLY A 115 4.19 3.55 -23.90
N LEU A 116 4.02 3.81 -22.60
CA LEU A 116 3.06 3.12 -21.73
C LEU A 116 1.80 3.95 -21.53
N ARG A 117 0.62 3.32 -21.66
CA ARG A 117 -0.66 3.96 -21.40
C ARG A 117 -0.95 3.99 -19.90
N MET A 118 -1.30 5.16 -19.37
CA MET A 118 -1.51 5.41 -17.93
C MET A 118 -2.80 6.20 -17.68
N ASN A 119 -3.86 5.95 -18.46
CA ASN A 119 -5.10 6.74 -18.41
C ASN A 119 -5.76 6.75 -17.02
N SER A 120 -5.58 5.68 -16.24
CA SER A 120 -6.11 5.56 -14.87
C SER A 120 -5.57 6.64 -13.92
N LEU A 121 -4.37 7.18 -14.17
CA LEU A 121 -3.78 8.23 -13.32
C LEU A 121 -4.46 9.60 -13.48
N GLY A 122 -5.18 9.82 -14.59
CA GLY A 122 -5.72 11.13 -14.95
C GLY A 122 -7.01 11.49 -14.22
N LYS A 123 -7.93 10.52 -14.07
CA LYS A 123 -9.23 10.71 -13.41
C LYS A 123 -9.61 9.45 -12.61
N PRO A 124 -8.95 9.21 -11.47
CA PRO A 124 -9.24 8.04 -10.63
C PRO A 124 -10.62 8.15 -9.99
N ILE A 125 -11.28 7.00 -9.79
CA ILE A 125 -12.62 6.86 -9.21
C ILE A 125 -12.61 7.27 -7.73
N SER A 126 -11.56 6.88 -6.99
CA SER A 126 -11.29 7.25 -5.60
C SER A 126 -10.95 8.73 -5.41
N GLY A 127 -10.75 9.48 -6.50
CA GLY A 127 -10.26 10.85 -6.45
C GLY A 127 -8.74 10.93 -6.30
N LYS A 128 -8.18 12.09 -6.66
CA LYS A 128 -6.73 12.23 -6.85
C LYS A 128 -5.95 12.05 -5.54
N LYS A 129 -6.45 12.59 -4.43
CA LYS A 129 -5.83 12.46 -3.11
C LYS A 129 -5.62 10.99 -2.71
N ASP A 130 -6.69 10.18 -2.77
CA ASP A 130 -6.65 8.79 -2.32
C ASP A 130 -5.86 7.90 -3.28
N PHE A 131 -6.01 8.12 -4.60
CA PHE A 131 -5.19 7.46 -5.61
C PHE A 131 -3.69 7.66 -5.36
N GLU A 132 -3.26 8.90 -5.15
CA GLU A 132 -1.83 9.21 -4.94
C GLU A 132 -1.29 8.61 -3.63
N MET A 133 -2.11 8.52 -2.57
CA MET A 133 -1.72 7.82 -1.34
C MET A 133 -1.50 6.32 -1.57
N MET A 134 -2.45 5.65 -2.25
CA MET A 134 -2.34 4.24 -2.59
C MET A 134 -1.16 3.96 -3.53
N ALA A 135 -0.96 4.81 -4.53
CA ALA A 135 0.16 4.73 -5.46
C ALA A 135 1.51 4.92 -4.76
N LEU A 136 1.60 5.85 -3.80
CA LEU A 136 2.77 6.04 -2.94
C LEU A 136 3.06 4.77 -2.12
N SER A 137 2.06 4.24 -1.43
CA SER A 137 2.17 3.03 -0.61
C SER A 137 2.70 1.83 -1.41
N VAL A 138 2.15 1.58 -2.61
CA VAL A 138 2.64 0.51 -3.48
C VAL A 138 4.05 0.79 -4.01
N SER A 139 4.35 2.05 -4.35
CA SER A 139 5.70 2.44 -4.81
C SER A 139 6.78 2.25 -3.76
N ILE A 140 6.44 2.42 -2.47
CA ILE A 140 7.31 2.11 -1.33
C ILE A 140 7.57 0.60 -1.28
N VAL A 141 6.53 -0.23 -1.36
CA VAL A 141 6.65 -1.70 -1.36
C VAL A 141 7.51 -2.21 -2.53
N ASN A 142 7.33 -1.64 -3.72
CA ASN A 142 8.08 -1.99 -4.92
C ASN A 142 9.48 -1.34 -4.98
N ALA A 143 9.79 -0.47 -4.00
CA ALA A 143 11.05 0.27 -3.88
C ALA A 143 11.42 1.02 -5.18
N CYS A 144 10.50 1.80 -5.75
CA CYS A 144 10.79 2.69 -6.89
C CYS A 144 11.08 4.12 -6.38
N PRO A 145 12.35 4.56 -6.27
CA PRO A 145 12.67 5.86 -5.65
C PRO A 145 12.06 7.05 -6.39
N VAL A 146 12.08 7.02 -7.73
CA VAL A 146 11.49 8.08 -8.56
C VAL A 146 9.96 8.14 -8.44
N CYS A 147 9.31 6.98 -8.31
CA CYS A 147 7.86 6.90 -8.14
C CYS A 147 7.45 7.37 -6.74
N VAL A 148 8.20 6.97 -5.70
CA VAL A 148 8.00 7.44 -4.32
C VAL A 148 8.10 8.96 -4.27
N ALA A 149 9.16 9.55 -4.83
CA ALA A 149 9.33 11.01 -4.85
C ALA A 149 8.19 11.71 -5.62
N SER A 150 7.76 11.15 -6.76
CA SER A 150 6.67 11.71 -7.56
C SER A 150 5.32 11.68 -6.84
N HIS A 151 4.95 10.52 -6.27
CA HIS A 151 3.68 10.35 -5.58
C HIS A 151 3.67 11.09 -4.25
N GLU A 152 4.77 11.12 -3.49
CA GLU A 152 4.86 11.95 -2.28
C GLU A 152 4.57 13.41 -2.58
N LYS A 153 5.24 13.99 -3.59
CA LYS A 153 5.00 15.37 -4.02
C LYS A 153 3.53 15.61 -4.40
N ALA A 154 2.91 14.67 -5.10
CA ALA A 154 1.50 14.76 -5.50
C ALA A 154 0.56 14.71 -4.28
N VAL A 155 0.79 13.75 -3.38
CA VAL A 155 0.07 13.61 -2.10
C VAL A 155 0.16 14.90 -1.28
N ARG A 156 1.35 15.51 -1.19
CA ARG A 156 1.57 16.80 -0.53
C ARG A 156 0.81 17.95 -1.17
N SER A 157 0.72 17.97 -2.50
CA SER A 157 -0.04 19.00 -3.23
C SER A 157 -1.56 18.90 -3.07
N HIS A 158 -2.04 17.77 -2.53
CA HIS A 158 -3.43 17.53 -2.16
C HIS A 158 -3.66 17.63 -0.64
N ASP A 159 -2.85 18.45 0.04
CA ASP A 159 -2.99 18.79 1.47
C ASP A 159 -2.92 17.61 2.45
N VAL A 160 -2.35 16.48 2.04
CA VAL A 160 -2.09 15.35 2.95
C VAL A 160 -0.90 15.70 3.85
N SER A 161 -1.07 15.53 5.16
CA SER A 161 -0.08 15.89 6.19
C SER A 161 1.15 14.97 6.18
N ALA A 162 2.22 15.41 6.86
CA ALA A 162 3.48 14.67 6.84
C ALA A 162 3.35 13.40 7.69
N ASP A 163 2.56 13.50 8.74
CA ASP A 163 2.20 12.39 9.61
C ASP A 163 1.42 11.31 8.83
N LYS A 164 0.47 11.71 7.95
CA LYS A 164 -0.22 10.76 7.08
C LYS A 164 0.75 10.07 6.11
N VAL A 165 1.63 10.82 5.45
CA VAL A 165 2.67 10.24 4.56
C VAL A 165 3.59 9.28 5.32
N HIS A 166 4.00 9.65 6.53
CA HIS A 166 4.82 8.80 7.39
C HIS A 166 4.10 7.50 7.75
N ASP A 167 2.82 7.56 8.08
CA ASP A 167 2.02 6.38 8.40
C ASP A 167 1.77 5.47 7.20
N LEU A 168 1.64 6.01 5.98
CA LEU A 168 1.62 5.19 4.76
C LEU A 168 2.90 4.35 4.61
N ALA A 169 4.05 4.96 4.87
CA ALA A 169 5.33 4.24 4.85
C ALA A 169 5.43 3.18 5.95
N ARG A 170 4.98 3.50 7.17
CA ARG A 170 4.93 2.54 8.29
C ARG A 170 4.01 1.36 7.97
N LEU A 171 2.83 1.62 7.42
CA LEU A 171 1.86 0.60 7.00
C LEU A 171 2.46 -0.34 5.95
N ALA A 172 3.07 0.22 4.90
CA ALA A 172 3.76 -0.56 3.87
C ALA A 172 4.87 -1.45 4.45
N ALA A 173 5.69 -0.90 5.35
CA ALA A 173 6.80 -1.61 5.98
C ALA A 173 6.31 -2.78 6.85
N VAL A 174 5.34 -2.55 7.73
CA VAL A 174 4.85 -3.62 8.62
C VAL A 174 4.06 -4.70 7.87
N ALA A 175 3.27 -4.32 6.86
CA ALA A 175 2.57 -5.27 6.00
C ALA A 175 3.54 -6.17 5.22
N LYS A 176 4.66 -5.61 4.72
CA LYS A 176 5.74 -6.39 4.11
C LYS A 176 6.39 -7.34 5.12
N GLY A 177 6.64 -6.87 6.33
CA GLY A 177 7.22 -7.67 7.43
C GLY A 177 6.35 -8.87 7.78
N LEU A 178 5.05 -8.66 8.03
CA LEU A 178 4.10 -9.72 8.33
C LEU A 178 3.98 -10.73 7.17
N THR A 179 3.86 -10.25 5.94
CA THR A 179 3.85 -11.14 4.76
C THR A 179 5.10 -12.00 4.67
N SER A 180 6.28 -11.43 4.97
CA SER A 180 7.55 -12.18 4.93
C SER A 180 7.63 -13.22 6.06
N LEU A 181 7.17 -12.86 7.26
CA LEU A 181 7.08 -13.79 8.40
C LEU A 181 6.13 -14.95 8.09
N LYS A 182 4.95 -14.66 7.49
CA LYS A 182 3.97 -15.69 7.13
C LYS A 182 4.57 -16.72 6.16
N LYS A 183 5.30 -16.26 5.14
CA LYS A 183 6.02 -17.15 4.21
C LYS A 183 7.01 -18.04 4.96
N ALA A 184 7.77 -17.49 5.90
CA ALA A 184 8.74 -18.26 6.70
C ALA A 184 8.07 -19.33 7.59
N MET A 185 6.84 -19.09 8.08
CA MET A 185 6.08 -20.06 8.87
C MET A 185 5.47 -21.20 8.04
N THR A 186 5.44 -21.06 6.71
CA THR A 186 4.89 -22.05 5.78
C THR A 186 5.96 -22.84 5.01
N LEU A 187 7.24 -22.55 5.25
CA LEU A 187 8.39 -23.33 4.76
C LEU A 187 8.61 -24.57 5.65
#